data_AF-A0A8T4PA23-F1
#
_entry.id   AF-A0A8T4PA23-F1
#
_cell.length_a   1.000
_cell.length_b   1.000
_cell.length_c   1.000
_cell.angle_alpha   90.00
_cell.angle_beta   90.00
_cell.angle_gamma   90.00
#
_symmetry.space_group_name_H-M   'P 1'
#
loop_
_entity.id
_entity.type
_entity.pdbx_description
1 polymer ?
#
loop_
_entity_poly.entity_id
_entity_poly.type
_entity_poly.pdbx_seq_one_letter_code
_entity_poly.pdbx_strand_id
1 'polypeptide(L)'
;MIQSKAVEGAERMKEEYRSRGFTVTSAEEIDTGVLIVPEKIVVSINAPTTIEKEGRTQSFNEFEFELESKMYDLLMIATSIIDYESTYGDSEISFYTQYYPNLIIHKNKLGDGSTIYKLRDVTGDDEFTFASRSLAWPGGYGTE
;
A
#
# COMPACT_ATOMS: atom_id res chain seq x y z
N MET A 1 2.13 7.87 0.70
CA MET A 1 0.95 8.72 0.97
C MET A 1 0.33 8.45 2.35
N ILE A 2 0.16 7.18 2.75
CA ILE A 2 -0.44 6.81 4.06
C ILE A 2 0.43 7.29 5.24
N GLN A 3 1.75 7.05 5.21
CA GLN A 3 2.67 7.53 6.26
C GLN A 3 2.64 9.06 6.42
N SER A 4 2.60 9.83 5.31
CA SER A 4 2.51 11.30 5.37
C SER A 4 1.24 11.76 6.08
N LYS A 5 0.08 11.17 5.76
CA LYS A 5 -1.20 11.49 6.41
C LYS A 5 -1.21 11.09 7.89
N ALA A 6 -0.53 9.99 8.24
CA ALA A 6 -0.38 9.55 9.62
C ALA A 6 0.43 10.56 10.45
N VAL A 7 1.55 11.05 9.92
CA VAL A 7 2.36 12.11 10.54
C VAL A 7 1.58 13.42 10.67
N GLU A 8 0.89 13.85 9.61
CA GLU A 8 0.02 15.04 9.65
C GLU A 8 -1.08 14.93 10.70
N GLY A 9 -1.71 13.75 10.83
CA GLY A 9 -2.72 13.47 11.84
C GLY A 9 -2.16 13.61 13.26
N ALA A 10 -0.97 13.07 13.51
CA ALA A 10 -0.28 13.17 14.79
C ALA A 10 0.09 14.63 15.13
N GLU A 11 0.58 15.40 14.17
CA GLU A 11 0.88 16.83 14.37
C GLU A 11 -0.38 17.66 14.66
N ARG A 12 -1.47 17.41 13.93
CA ARG A 12 -2.75 18.10 14.17
C ARG A 12 -3.29 17.81 15.58
N MET A 13 -3.13 16.57 16.06
CA MET A 13 -3.50 16.20 17.43
C MET A 13 -2.69 17.01 18.44
N LYS A 14 -1.36 17.12 18.27
CA LYS A 14 -0.50 17.91 19.17
C LYS A 14 -0.95 19.38 19.24
N GLU A 15 -1.24 19.98 18.08
CA GLU A 15 -1.67 21.37 18.01
C GLU A 15 -3.03 21.61 18.68
N GLU A 16 -3.97 20.67 18.53
CA GLU A 16 -5.26 20.73 19.24
C GLU A 16 -5.06 20.75 20.76
N TYR A 17 -4.20 19.88 21.31
CA TYR A 17 -3.92 19.87 22.75
C TYR A 17 -3.23 21.16 23.23
N ARG A 18 -2.29 21.72 22.45
CA ARG A 18 -1.69 23.03 22.77
C ARG A 18 -2.74 24.14 22.83
N SER A 19 -3.66 24.17 21.86
CA SER A 19 -4.74 25.17 21.82
C SER A 19 -5.68 25.10 23.03
N ARG A 20 -5.82 23.92 23.65
CA ARG A 20 -6.65 23.67 24.84
C ARG A 20 -5.90 23.94 26.16
N GLY A 21 -4.68 24.48 26.08
CA GLY A 21 -3.86 24.89 27.21
C GLY A 21 -3.08 23.74 27.87
N PHE A 22 -2.81 22.66 27.14
CA PHE A 22 -1.92 21.59 27.60
C PHE A 22 -0.47 21.89 27.18
N THR A 23 0.48 21.59 28.06
CA THR A 23 1.90 21.52 27.68
C THR A 23 2.12 20.17 27.01
N VAL A 24 2.57 20.18 25.76
CA VAL A 24 2.80 18.96 24.96
C VAL A 24 4.30 18.77 24.75
N THR A 25 4.84 17.69 25.31
CA THR A 25 6.22 17.23 25.10
C THR A 25 6.18 15.97 24.26
N SER A 26 6.71 16.01 23.05
CA SER A 26 6.77 14.88 22.14
C SER A 26 8.21 14.58 21.73
N ALA A 27 8.50 13.33 21.39
CA ALA A 27 9.73 13.01 20.67
C ALA A 27 9.81 13.78 19.35
N GLU A 28 11.02 14.19 18.95
CA GLU A 28 11.26 14.88 17.67
C GLU A 28 10.97 13.98 16.47
N GLU A 29 11.20 12.66 16.61
CA GLU A 29 10.94 11.67 15.57
C GLU A 29 9.64 10.93 15.85
N ILE A 30 8.77 10.89 14.84
CA ILE A 30 7.59 10.03 14.78
C ILE A 30 7.95 8.85 13.88
N ASP A 31 7.92 7.65 14.42
CA ASP A 31 8.09 6.44 13.62
C ASP A 31 6.73 5.93 13.13
N THR A 32 6.66 5.54 11.86
CA THR A 32 5.41 5.07 11.23
C THR A 32 5.62 3.77 10.47
N GLY A 33 4.98 2.71 10.95
CA GLY A 33 4.91 1.41 10.30
C GLY A 33 3.66 1.27 9.45
N VAL A 34 3.79 0.69 8.26
CA VAL A 34 2.66 0.22 7.46
C VAL A 34 2.89 -1.25 7.16
N LEU A 35 1.96 -2.10 7.60
CA LEU A 35 2.00 -3.52 7.38
C LEU A 35 0.75 -3.93 6.59
N ILE A 36 0.95 -4.56 5.44
CA ILE A 36 -0.13 -5.08 4.60
C ILE A 36 -0.25 -6.57 4.87
N VAL A 37 -1.40 -6.99 5.39
CA VAL A 37 -1.73 -8.38 5.71
C VAL A 37 -3.04 -8.76 5.02
N PRO A 38 -3.39 -10.05 4.97
CA PRO A 38 -4.70 -10.46 4.48
C PRO A 38 -5.83 -9.65 5.14
N GLU A 39 -6.77 -9.18 4.32
CA GLU A 39 -7.98 -8.45 4.69
C GLU A 39 -7.81 -7.04 5.31
N LYS A 40 -6.59 -6.62 5.65
CA LYS A 40 -6.38 -5.29 6.24
C LYS A 40 -4.98 -4.72 6.04
N ILE A 41 -4.89 -3.40 6.14
CA ILE A 41 -3.66 -2.64 6.30
C ILE A 41 -3.59 -2.17 7.75
N VAL A 42 -2.50 -2.51 8.42
CA VAL A 42 -2.20 -2.07 9.78
C VAL A 42 -1.24 -0.89 9.69
N VAL A 43 -1.60 0.23 10.33
CA VAL A 43 -0.78 1.43 10.41
C VAL A 43 -0.45 1.67 11.87
N SER A 44 0.85 1.60 12.20
CA SER A 44 1.37 1.82 13.55
C SER A 44 2.08 3.16 13.58
N ILE A 45 1.76 4.00 14.55
CA ILE A 45 2.37 5.32 14.77
C ILE A 45 2.97 5.31 16.16
N ASN A 46 4.30 5.30 16.23
CA ASN A 46 5.03 5.47 17.48
C ASN A 46 5.36 6.95 17.64
N ALA A 47 4.60 7.61 18.51
CA ALA A 47 4.71 9.04 18.76
C ALA A 47 4.67 9.30 20.27
N PRO A 48 5.77 9.02 21.01
CA PRO A 48 5.85 9.24 22.44
C PRO A 48 5.52 10.70 22.75
N THR A 49 4.35 10.91 23.34
CA THR A 49 3.76 12.23 23.58
C THR A 49 3.24 12.28 25.00
N THR A 50 3.76 13.21 25.78
CA THR A 50 3.33 13.49 27.14
C THR A 50 2.62 14.83 27.16
N ILE A 51 1.39 14.83 27.65
CA ILE A 51 0.57 16.03 27.85
C ILE A 51 0.45 16.32 29.35
N GLU A 52 0.58 17.59 29.72
CA GLU A 52 0.47 18.04 31.11
C GLU A 52 -0.50 19.22 31.24
N LYS A 53 -1.38 19.17 32.25
CA LYS A 53 -2.24 20.29 32.65
C LYS A 53 -2.55 20.23 34.14
N GLU A 54 -2.32 21.33 34.86
CA GLU A 54 -2.64 21.48 36.29
C GLU A 54 -2.09 20.34 37.17
N GLY A 55 -0.86 19.88 36.88
CA GLY A 55 -0.20 18.80 37.63
C GLY A 55 -0.71 17.38 37.31
N ARG A 56 -1.56 17.22 36.30
CA ARG A 56 -1.94 15.91 35.74
C ARG A 56 -1.15 15.66 34.46
N THR A 57 -0.42 14.56 34.43
CA THR A 57 0.37 14.12 33.30
C THR A 57 -0.25 12.87 32.67
N GLN A 58 -0.34 12.83 31.35
CA GLN A 58 -0.75 11.66 30.59
C GLN A 58 0.24 11.42 29.45
N SER A 59 0.68 10.18 29.28
CA SER A 59 1.61 9.79 28.23
C SER A 59 0.96 8.81 27.26
N PHE A 60 1.22 9.01 25.98
CA PHE A 60 0.81 8.17 24.85
C PHE A 60 2.06 7.73 24.10
N ASN A 61 2.21 6.43 23.84
CA ASN A 61 3.41 5.90 23.20
C ASN A 61 3.13 5.45 21.76
N GLU A 62 2.03 4.74 21.54
CA GLU A 62 1.75 4.08 20.27
C GLU A 62 0.26 4.16 19.94
N PHE A 63 -0.02 4.38 18.65
CA PHE A 63 -1.36 4.31 18.07
C PHE A 63 -1.35 3.31 16.93
N GLU A 64 -2.29 2.38 16.95
CA GLU A 64 -2.48 1.40 15.88
C GLU A 64 -3.85 1.59 15.25
N PHE A 65 -3.90 1.58 13.92
CA PHE A 65 -5.12 1.69 13.13
C PHE A 65 -5.20 0.53 12.15
N GLU A 66 -6.37 -0.08 12.06
CA GLU A 66 -6.66 -1.13 11.08
C GLU A 66 -7.62 -0.59 10.02
N LEU A 67 -7.24 -0.76 8.76
CA LEU A 67 -8.03 -0.39 7.59
C LEU A 67 -8.39 -1.66 6.83
N GLU A 68 -9.67 -2.00 6.73
CA GLU A 68 -10.12 -3.13 5.91
C GLU A 68 -9.71 -2.89 4.45
N SER A 69 -9.04 -3.88 3.85
CA SER A 69 -8.47 -3.75 2.51
C SER A 69 -8.17 -5.12 1.88
N LYS A 70 -8.36 -5.22 0.56
CA LYS A 70 -7.96 -6.35 -0.28
C LYS A 70 -6.61 -6.13 -0.96
N MET A 71 -5.85 -5.11 -0.56
CA MET A 71 -4.55 -4.78 -1.14
C MET A 71 -3.57 -5.95 -1.12
N TYR A 72 -3.57 -6.76 -0.06
CA TYR A 72 -2.72 -7.95 0.03
C TYR A 72 -2.98 -8.91 -1.15
N ASP A 73 -4.24 -9.19 -1.46
CA ASP A 73 -4.63 -10.08 -2.53
C ASP A 73 -4.20 -9.52 -3.90
N LEU A 74 -4.39 -8.21 -4.10
CA LEU A 74 -3.95 -7.53 -5.32
C LEU A 74 -2.42 -7.64 -5.51
N LEU A 75 -1.64 -7.48 -4.44
CA LEU A 75 -0.18 -7.60 -4.48
C LEU A 75 0.28 -9.02 -4.76
N MET A 76 -0.39 -10.02 -4.19
CA MET A 76 -0.10 -11.44 -4.48
C MET A 76 -0.36 -11.77 -5.94
N ILE A 77 -1.46 -11.28 -6.51
CA ILE A 77 -1.79 -11.50 -7.91
C ILE A 77 -0.82 -10.75 -8.83
N ALA A 78 -0.46 -9.50 -8.49
CA ALA A 78 0.55 -8.75 -9.22
C ALA A 78 1.90 -9.50 -9.26
N THR A 79 2.34 -10.03 -8.11
CA THR A 79 3.58 -10.81 -8.02
C THR A 79 3.50 -12.05 -8.91
N SER A 80 2.39 -12.77 -8.89
CA SER A 80 2.17 -13.92 -9.77
C SER A 80 2.25 -13.55 -11.26
N ILE A 81 1.67 -12.42 -11.66
CA ILE A 81 1.76 -11.93 -13.04
C ILE A 81 3.21 -11.60 -13.41
N ILE A 82 3.94 -10.89 -12.54
CA ILE A 82 5.34 -10.51 -12.75
C ILE A 82 6.23 -11.75 -12.89
N ASP A 83 6.04 -12.75 -12.02
CA ASP A 83 6.79 -14.00 -12.06
C ASP A 83 6.51 -14.79 -13.35
N TYR A 84 5.25 -14.86 -13.75
CA TYR A 84 4.86 -15.46 -15.02
C TYR A 84 5.51 -14.73 -16.20
N GLU A 85 5.48 -13.40 -16.21
CA GLU A 85 6.07 -12.64 -17.31
C GLU A 85 7.58 -12.79 -17.42
N SER A 86 8.25 -12.86 -16.27
CA SER A 86 9.68 -13.06 -16.19
C SER A 86 10.10 -14.44 -16.68
N THR A 87 9.24 -15.45 -16.52
CA THR A 87 9.53 -16.85 -16.84
C THR A 87 9.08 -17.24 -18.25
N TYR A 88 7.88 -16.80 -18.67
CA TYR A 88 7.21 -17.27 -19.88
C TYR A 88 6.85 -16.16 -20.88
N GLY A 89 7.00 -14.89 -20.52
CA GLY A 89 6.76 -13.76 -21.42
C GLY A 89 5.38 -13.12 -21.24
N ASP A 90 4.50 -13.21 -22.22
CA ASP A 90 3.21 -12.52 -22.16
C ASP A 90 2.24 -13.24 -21.21
N SER A 91 1.82 -12.61 -20.11
CA SER A 91 0.91 -13.25 -19.15
C SER A 91 -0.55 -13.25 -19.63
N GLU A 92 -1.25 -14.38 -19.48
CA GLU A 92 -2.66 -14.46 -19.84
C GLU A 92 -3.57 -14.16 -18.65
N ILE A 93 -4.30 -13.04 -18.73
CA ILE A 93 -5.05 -12.48 -17.60
C ILE A 93 -6.39 -13.19 -17.35
N SER A 94 -6.94 -13.86 -18.36
CA SER A 94 -8.27 -14.50 -18.29
C SER A 94 -8.37 -15.55 -17.19
N PHE A 95 -7.26 -16.26 -16.90
CA PHE A 95 -7.21 -17.25 -15.82
C PHE A 95 -7.42 -16.61 -14.45
N TYR A 96 -6.80 -15.46 -14.19
CA TYR A 96 -6.94 -14.76 -12.92
C TYR A 96 -8.37 -14.27 -12.70
N THR A 97 -9.02 -13.71 -13.71
CA THR A 97 -10.42 -13.28 -13.61
C THR A 97 -11.40 -14.45 -13.42
N GLN A 98 -11.08 -15.64 -13.93
CA GLN A 98 -11.87 -16.84 -13.68
C GLN A 98 -11.76 -17.33 -12.23
N TYR A 99 -10.56 -17.31 -11.65
CA TYR A 99 -10.34 -17.73 -10.26
C TYR A 99 -10.78 -16.69 -9.23
N TYR A 100 -10.67 -15.40 -9.58
CA TYR A 100 -11.01 -14.26 -8.72
C TYR A 100 -12.11 -13.44 -9.38
N PRO A 101 -13.41 -13.80 -9.20
CA PRO A 101 -14.51 -13.15 -9.91
C PRO A 101 -14.70 -11.68 -9.52
N ASN A 102 -14.17 -11.28 -8.37
CA ASN A 102 -14.22 -9.90 -7.87
C ASN A 102 -13.04 -9.04 -8.38
N LEU A 103 -12.18 -9.59 -9.24
CA LEU A 103 -10.99 -8.91 -9.74
C LEU A 103 -11.20 -8.43 -11.18
N ILE A 104 -10.97 -7.13 -11.40
CA ILE A 104 -10.84 -6.54 -12.72
C ILE A 104 -9.35 -6.33 -13.01
N ILE A 105 -8.89 -6.85 -14.14
CA ILE A 105 -7.53 -6.63 -14.65
C ILE A 105 -7.60 -5.89 -15.98
N HIS A 106 -7.00 -4.71 -16.02
CA HIS A 106 -6.73 -4.00 -17.26
C HIS A 106 -5.26 -4.18 -17.65
N LYS A 107 -5.03 -4.70 -18.85
CA LYS A 107 -3.71 -4.91 -19.44
C LYS A 107 -3.53 -3.98 -20.64
N ASN A 108 -2.54 -3.10 -20.58
CA ASN A 108 -2.22 -2.16 -21.65
C ASN A 108 -0.78 -2.38 -22.14
N LYS A 109 -0.64 -2.97 -23.33
CA LYS A 109 0.67 -3.19 -23.96
C LYS A 109 1.14 -1.92 -24.66
N LEU A 110 2.35 -1.48 -24.34
CA LEU A 110 3.04 -0.38 -24.98
C LEU A 110 3.90 -0.90 -26.15
N GLY A 111 4.21 -0.02 -27.11
CA GLY A 111 4.92 -0.38 -28.34
C GLY A 111 6.40 -0.78 -28.15
N ASP A 112 6.96 -0.59 -26.96
CA ASP A 112 8.36 -0.90 -26.59
C ASP A 112 8.52 -2.27 -25.89
N GLY A 113 7.43 -3.05 -25.81
CA GLY A 113 7.39 -4.34 -25.10
C GLY A 113 7.12 -4.20 -23.59
N SER A 114 6.86 -2.99 -23.10
CA SER A 114 6.39 -2.76 -21.74
C SER A 114 4.87 -2.99 -21.65
N THR A 115 4.38 -3.50 -20.53
CA THR A 115 2.95 -3.69 -20.28
C THR A 115 2.58 -3.03 -18.96
N ILE A 116 1.53 -2.21 -18.96
CA ILE A 116 0.95 -1.62 -17.77
C ILE A 116 -0.26 -2.46 -17.35
N TYR A 117 -0.23 -2.93 -16.11
CA TYR A 117 -1.31 -3.66 -15.47
C TYR A 117 -1.99 -2.78 -14.43
N LYS A 118 -3.31 -2.81 -14.42
CA LYS A 118 -4.14 -2.18 -13.40
C LYS A 118 -5.12 -3.21 -12.86
N LEU A 119 -4.89 -3.58 -11.60
CA LEU A 119 -5.71 -4.51 -10.81
C LEU A 119 -6.67 -3.70 -9.96
N ARG A 120 -7.94 -4.07 -9.94
CA ARG A 120 -8.96 -3.45 -9.10
C ARG A 120 -9.88 -4.50 -8.51
N ASP A 121 -10.15 -4.39 -7.22
CA ASP A 121 -11.23 -5.15 -6.59
C ASP A 121 -12.58 -4.46 -6.84
N VAL A 122 -13.63 -5.23 -7.14
CA VAL A 122 -14.98 -4.69 -7.42
C VAL A 122 -15.79 -4.45 -6.17
N THR A 123 -15.43 -5.10 -5.05
CA THR A 123 -16.17 -4.99 -3.79
C THR A 123 -15.73 -3.80 -2.96
N GLY A 124 -14.50 -3.32 -3.17
CA GLY A 124 -13.94 -2.12 -2.56
C GLY A 124 -13.38 -1.11 -3.57
N ASP A 125 -12.62 -0.15 -3.05
CA ASP A 125 -11.94 0.89 -3.83
C ASP A 125 -10.43 0.62 -4.00
N ASP A 126 -9.98 -0.59 -3.62
CA ASP A 126 -8.58 -0.96 -3.72
C ASP A 126 -8.15 -1.15 -5.17
N GLU A 127 -7.08 -0.46 -5.53
CA GLU A 127 -6.51 -0.47 -6.86
C GLU A 127 -4.99 -0.53 -6.76
N PHE A 128 -4.38 -1.38 -7.58
CA PHE A 128 -2.94 -1.50 -7.70
C PHE A 128 -2.52 -1.46 -9.17
N THR A 129 -1.63 -0.53 -9.51
CA THR A 129 -1.11 -0.38 -10.87
C THR A 129 0.40 -0.65 -10.86
N PHE A 130 0.85 -1.51 -11.76
CA PHE A 130 2.26 -1.83 -11.94
C PHE A 130 2.60 -1.95 -13.42
N ALA A 131 3.89 -1.88 -13.74
CA ALA A 131 4.39 -2.12 -15.08
C ALA A 131 5.33 -3.33 -15.06
N SER A 132 5.25 -4.14 -16.10
CA SER A 132 6.20 -5.23 -16.37
C SER A 132 6.79 -5.06 -17.76
N ARG A 133 7.92 -5.71 -18.01
CA ARG A 133 8.50 -5.82 -19.34
C ARG A 133 8.68 -7.29 -19.63
N SER A 134 7.99 -7.78 -20.64
CA SER A 134 8.03 -9.18 -21.02
C SER A 134 9.39 -9.53 -21.68
N LEU A 135 9.69 -10.83 -21.78
CA LEU A 135 10.93 -11.32 -22.38
C LEU A 135 11.18 -10.74 -23.78
N ALA A 136 12.36 -10.14 -23.96
CA ALA A 136 12.86 -9.79 -25.27
C ALA A 136 13.47 -11.04 -25.90
N TRP A 137 12.83 -11.59 -26.93
CA TRP A 137 13.39 -12.69 -27.69
C TRP A 137 14.68 -12.22 -28.40
N PRO A 138 15.83 -12.91 -28.22
CA PRO A 138 17.03 -12.60 -28.97
C PRO A 138 16.76 -12.85 -30.46
N GLY A 139 17.23 -11.95 -31.32
CA GLY A 139 17.06 -12.08 -32.77
C GLY A 139 17.66 -13.40 -33.28
N GLY A 140 16.85 -14.21 -33.97
CA GLY A 140 17.25 -15.51 -34.53
C GLY A 140 16.53 -16.73 -33.94
N TYR A 141 15.73 -16.58 -32.89
CA TYR A 141 14.77 -17.61 -32.45
C TYR A 141 13.40 -17.36 -33.08
N GLY A 142 12.83 -18.35 -33.78
CA GLY A 142 11.48 -18.30 -34.37
C GLY A 142 11.39 -18.26 -35.90
N THR A 143 12.50 -18.43 -36.62
CA THR A 143 12.50 -18.73 -38.06
C THR A 143 12.91 -20.18 -38.28
N GLU A 144 11.93 -21.08 -38.38
CA GLU A 144 12.06 -22.29 -39.21
C GLU A 144 11.42 -22.01 -40.57
#